data_AF-A0A349EUH4-F1
#
_entry.id   AF-A0A349EUH4-F1
#
_cell.length_a   1.000
_cell.length_b   1.000
_cell.length_c   1.000
_cell.angle_alpha   90.00
_cell.angle_beta   90.00
_cell.angle_gamma   90.00
#
_symmetry.space_group_name_H-M   'P 1'
#
loop_
_entity.id
_entity.type
_entity.pdbx_description
1 polymer ?
#
loop_
_entity_poly.entity_id
_entity_poly.type
_entity_poly.pdbx_seq_one_letter_code
_entity_poly.pdbx_strand_id
1 'polypeptide(L)'
;MSTTINNKNNTIIIIPPNSEAILEAQRFGTKTRTVGGYYVSNKSNEVTRFLNYFHGNYLIDVAFSYKNCLSFFEEMIANCSGFYKDGLDSLTKALDLIGYTLKRNEEDLLFVEASEFRLTESKKYLKISGSSVFARKFKQMILGDVIEIVIKKVSDYLYVIYLRPRDTVVSFVSNRANFGRWLSENTKQ
;
A
#
# COMPACT_ATOMS: atom_id res chain seq x y z
N MET A 1 3.98 -6.88 11.48
CA MET A 1 3.31 -5.60 11.16
C MET A 1 4.10 -4.47 11.77
N SER A 2 4.33 -3.37 11.05
CA SER A 2 5.05 -2.23 11.63
C SER A 2 4.61 -0.91 11.03
N THR A 3 4.26 0.03 11.91
CA THR A 3 4.27 1.46 11.61
C THR A 3 5.56 2.08 12.12
N THR A 4 6.29 2.77 11.26
CA THR A 4 7.55 3.45 11.58
C THR A 4 7.39 4.93 11.28
N ILE A 5 7.83 5.79 12.20
CA ILE A 5 7.79 7.24 12.05
C ILE A 5 9.22 7.73 12.05
N ASN A 6 9.63 8.37 10.96
CA ASN A 6 10.96 8.95 10.80
C ASN A 6 10.82 10.46 10.66
N ASN A 7 11.02 11.15 11.79
CA ASN A 7 10.94 12.62 11.87
C ASN A 7 12.07 13.32 11.11
N LYS A 8 13.22 12.66 10.88
CA LYS A 8 14.32 13.25 10.09
C LYS A 8 13.96 13.33 8.61
N ASN A 9 13.28 12.30 8.11
CA ASN A 9 12.89 12.20 6.71
C ASN A 9 11.46 12.68 6.45
N ASN A 10 10.76 13.17 7.48
CA ASN A 10 9.35 13.57 7.40
C ASN A 10 8.47 12.48 6.79
N THR A 11 8.59 11.23 7.28
CA THR A 11 7.82 10.10 6.75
C THR A 11 7.22 9.20 7.83
N ILE A 12 5.99 8.74 7.60
CA ILE A 12 5.42 7.53 8.20
C ILE A 12 5.50 6.40 7.16
N ILE A 13 5.88 5.21 7.60
CA ILE A 13 5.85 3.99 6.80
C ILE A 13 4.94 2.99 7.50
N ILE A 14 3.99 2.42 6.77
CA ILE A 14 3.08 1.39 7.25
C ILE A 14 3.29 0.14 6.42
N ILE A 15 3.56 -0.98 7.09
CA ILE A 15 3.61 -2.31 6.49
C ILE A 15 2.32 -3.05 6.87
N PRO A 16 1.29 -3.04 6.00
CA PRO A 16 0.03 -3.69 6.30
C PRO A 16 0.24 -5.22 6.32
N PRO A 17 -0.35 -5.96 7.26
CA PRO A 17 -0.40 -7.41 7.15
C PRO A 17 -1.22 -7.82 5.91
N ASN A 18 -1.00 -9.04 5.41
CA ASN A 18 -1.82 -9.57 4.32
C ASN A 18 -3.32 -9.61 4.65
N SER A 19 -3.70 -9.80 5.91
CA SER A 19 -5.11 -9.76 6.33
C SER A 19 -5.76 -8.37 6.21
N GLU A 20 -4.96 -7.31 6.05
CA GLU A 20 -5.41 -5.93 5.82
C GLU A 20 -5.20 -5.47 4.37
N ALA A 21 -4.85 -6.39 3.47
CA ALA A 21 -4.99 -6.17 2.04
C ALA A 21 -6.46 -6.33 1.64
N ILE A 22 -6.91 -5.63 0.58
CA ILE A 22 -8.24 -5.85 0.00
C ILE A 22 -8.38 -7.32 -0.42
N LEU A 23 -9.61 -7.84 -0.51
CA LEU A 23 -9.85 -9.27 -0.71
C LEU A 23 -9.12 -9.85 -1.92
N GLU A 24 -9.10 -9.10 -3.01
CA GLU A 24 -8.44 -9.44 -4.25
C GLU A 24 -6.91 -9.47 -4.10
N ALA A 25 -6.34 -8.65 -3.22
CA ALA A 25 -4.91 -8.60 -2.94
C ALA A 25 -4.47 -9.55 -1.80
N GLN A 26 -5.37 -10.37 -1.26
CA GLN A 26 -5.06 -11.30 -0.18
C GLN A 26 -4.47 -12.61 -0.70
N ARG A 27 -3.43 -13.09 -0.02
CA ARG A 27 -2.92 -14.46 -0.15
C ARG A 27 -3.85 -15.52 0.44
N PHE A 28 -3.68 -16.77 0.00
CA PHE A 28 -4.31 -17.93 0.62
C PHE A 28 -3.92 -18.08 2.10
N GLY A 29 -4.77 -18.76 2.88
CA GLY A 29 -4.51 -19.03 4.30
C GLY A 29 -4.82 -17.88 5.26
N THR A 30 -5.33 -16.74 4.78
CA THR A 30 -5.80 -15.65 5.65
C THR A 30 -7.32 -15.55 5.74
N LYS A 31 -7.79 -15.16 6.93
CA LYS A 31 -9.22 -14.88 7.17
C LYS A 31 -9.70 -13.79 6.22
N THR A 32 -10.72 -14.12 5.41
CA THR A 32 -11.39 -13.19 4.52
C THR A 32 -12.03 -12.07 5.34
N ARG A 33 -11.48 -10.86 5.23
CA ARG A 33 -11.99 -9.66 5.89
C ARG A 33 -11.83 -8.47 4.96
N THR A 34 -12.86 -7.65 4.87
CA THR A 34 -12.82 -6.38 4.16
C THR A 34 -12.11 -5.34 5.01
N VAL A 35 -11.26 -4.54 4.39
CA VAL A 35 -10.36 -3.62 5.11
C VAL A 35 -11.05 -2.29 5.35
N GLY A 36 -11.10 -1.88 6.62
CA GLY A 36 -11.58 -0.56 7.05
C GLY A 36 -10.47 0.47 7.31
N GLY A 37 -9.20 0.05 7.32
CA GLY A 37 -8.01 0.89 7.56
C GLY A 37 -6.76 0.04 7.83
N TYR A 38 -5.61 0.70 7.98
CA TYR A 38 -4.30 0.07 8.16
C TYR A 38 -3.79 0.22 9.59
N TYR A 39 -3.34 -0.87 10.21
CA TYR A 39 -2.99 -0.90 11.62
C TYR A 39 -1.78 -0.01 11.96
N VAL A 40 -1.95 0.88 12.95
CA VAL A 40 -0.91 1.85 13.36
C VAL A 40 -0.02 1.38 14.51
N SER A 41 -0.04 0.09 14.86
CA SER A 41 0.86 -0.52 15.86
C SER A 41 0.90 0.21 17.22
N ASN A 42 -0.26 0.63 17.73
CA ASN A 42 -0.41 1.40 18.98
C ASN A 42 0.28 2.79 18.98
N LYS A 43 0.74 3.27 17.82
CA LYS A 43 1.38 4.59 17.67
C LYS A 43 0.39 5.71 17.35
N SER A 44 -0.88 5.56 17.73
CA SER A 44 -1.95 6.51 17.39
C SER A 44 -1.60 7.96 17.72
N ASN A 45 -1.04 8.20 18.90
CA ASN A 45 -0.69 9.56 19.35
C ASN A 45 0.50 10.16 18.58
N GLU A 46 1.45 9.34 18.15
CA GLU A 46 2.56 9.80 17.33
C GLU A 46 2.10 10.07 15.89
N VAL A 47 1.27 9.19 15.34
CA VAL A 47 0.63 9.36 14.02
C VAL A 47 -0.20 10.64 13.98
N THR A 48 -1.07 10.86 14.97
CA THR A 48 -1.89 12.08 15.07
C THR A 48 -1.02 13.34 15.12
N ARG A 49 0.06 13.33 15.92
CA ARG A 49 0.97 14.49 16.01
C ARG A 49 1.73 14.73 14.71
N PHE A 50 2.27 13.68 14.10
CA PHE A 50 3.00 13.77 12.83
C PHE A 50 2.11 14.35 11.72
N LEU A 51 0.84 13.93 11.67
CA LEU A 51 -0.13 14.35 10.67
C LEU A 51 -0.84 15.66 11.04
N ASN A 52 -0.27 16.45 11.96
CA ASN A 52 -0.80 17.72 12.41
C ASN A 52 -2.30 17.66 12.77
N TYR A 53 -2.67 16.65 13.57
CA TYR A 53 -4.06 16.40 14.00
C TYR A 53 -5.06 16.26 12.84
N PHE A 54 -4.58 15.82 11.67
CA PHE A 54 -5.37 15.65 10.46
C PHE A 54 -5.81 16.97 9.77
N HIS A 55 -5.19 18.11 10.10
CA HIS A 55 -5.52 19.43 9.51
C HIS A 55 -4.85 19.73 8.16
N GLY A 56 -4.46 18.71 7.38
CA GLY A 56 -3.76 18.89 6.10
C GLY A 56 -4.47 18.29 4.89
N ASN A 57 -3.93 18.56 3.71
CA ASN A 57 -4.29 17.93 2.45
C ASN A 57 -3.50 16.64 2.26
N TYR A 58 -4.18 15.58 1.85
CA TYR A 58 -3.62 14.24 1.69
C TYR A 58 -3.78 13.80 0.23
N LEU A 59 -2.66 13.77 -0.49
CA LEU A 59 -2.64 13.37 -1.89
C LEU A 59 -2.07 11.96 -2.02
N ILE A 60 -2.70 11.12 -2.84
CA ILE A 60 -2.25 9.80 -3.23
C ILE A 60 -1.59 9.94 -4.60
N ASP A 61 -0.29 9.65 -4.66
CA ASP A 61 0.50 9.67 -5.89
C ASP A 61 0.54 8.27 -6.50
N VAL A 62 -0.46 7.98 -7.35
CA VAL A 62 -0.62 6.67 -8.00
C VAL A 62 0.44 6.48 -9.07
N ALA A 63 0.83 7.54 -9.77
CA ALA A 63 1.85 7.50 -10.82
C ALA A 63 3.23 7.10 -10.25
N PHE A 64 3.67 7.74 -9.18
CA PHE A 64 4.93 7.41 -8.52
C PHE A 64 4.90 6.01 -7.91
N SER A 65 3.77 5.62 -7.31
CA SER A 65 3.56 4.26 -6.78
C SER A 65 3.69 3.19 -7.88
N TYR A 66 3.14 3.46 -9.08
CA TYR A 66 3.28 2.57 -10.22
C TYR A 66 4.73 2.48 -10.68
N LYS A 67 5.37 3.63 -10.93
CA LYS A 67 6.76 3.71 -11.40
C LYS A 67 7.74 3.01 -10.43
N ASN A 68 7.56 3.17 -9.12
CA ASN A 68 8.42 2.53 -8.11
C ASN A 68 8.22 1.03 -7.96
N CYS A 69 7.00 0.54 -8.19
CA CYS A 69 6.66 -0.86 -7.91
C CYS A 69 6.58 -1.72 -9.18
N LEU A 70 6.67 -1.14 -10.38
CA LEU A 70 6.37 -1.84 -11.63
C LEU A 70 7.18 -3.14 -11.79
N SER A 71 8.50 -3.06 -11.72
CA SER A 71 9.38 -4.24 -11.87
C SER A 71 9.10 -5.29 -10.80
N PHE A 72 8.86 -4.87 -9.56
CA PHE A 72 8.50 -5.77 -8.47
C PHE A 72 7.17 -6.48 -8.72
N PHE A 73 6.17 -5.76 -9.24
CA PHE A 73 4.87 -6.35 -9.55
C PHE A 73 4.93 -7.31 -10.75
N GLU A 74 5.72 -6.99 -11.78
CA GLU A 74 5.95 -7.87 -12.91
C GLU A 74 6.54 -9.23 -12.45
N GLU A 75 7.54 -9.19 -11.58
CA GLU A 75 8.12 -10.39 -10.95
C GLU A 75 7.09 -11.16 -10.10
N MET A 76 6.28 -10.44 -9.32
CA MET A 76 5.22 -11.04 -8.50
C MET A 76 4.16 -11.75 -9.35
N ILE A 77 3.73 -11.13 -10.45
CA ILE A 77 2.75 -11.68 -11.38
C ILE A 77 3.32 -12.94 -12.05
N ALA A 78 4.55 -12.86 -12.56
CA ALA A 78 5.21 -13.95 -13.27
C ALA A 78 5.46 -15.17 -12.37
N ASN A 79 5.95 -14.96 -11.15
CA ASN A 79 6.49 -16.03 -10.32
C ASN A 79 5.60 -16.41 -9.13
N CYS A 80 4.85 -15.45 -8.60
CA CYS A 80 4.23 -15.56 -7.27
C CYS A 80 2.70 -15.42 -7.27
N SER A 81 2.06 -15.21 -8.42
CA SER A 81 0.61 -15.09 -8.59
C SER A 81 -0.18 -16.20 -7.90
N GLY A 82 0.28 -17.45 -8.01
CA GLY A 82 -0.39 -18.61 -7.41
C GLY A 82 -0.45 -18.63 -5.87
N PHE A 83 0.16 -17.68 -5.16
CA PHE A 83 -0.03 -17.52 -3.72
C PHE A 83 -1.22 -16.61 -3.36
N TYR A 84 -1.80 -15.92 -4.34
CA TYR A 84 -2.88 -14.94 -4.17
C TYR A 84 -4.24 -15.51 -4.60
N LYS A 85 -5.30 -15.11 -3.89
CA LYS A 85 -6.65 -15.66 -4.07
C LYS A 85 -7.21 -15.45 -5.48
N ASP A 86 -6.92 -14.30 -6.10
CA ASP A 86 -7.36 -13.98 -7.46
C ASP A 86 -6.24 -14.14 -8.50
N GLY A 87 -5.12 -14.78 -8.14
CA GLY A 87 -3.97 -14.91 -9.04
C GLY A 87 -3.29 -13.59 -9.41
N LEU A 88 -3.54 -12.50 -8.67
CA LEU A 88 -3.12 -11.12 -8.99
C LEU A 88 -3.82 -10.51 -10.22
N ASP A 89 -4.95 -11.07 -10.67
CA ASP A 89 -5.72 -10.53 -11.80
C ASP A 89 -6.15 -9.08 -11.59
N SER A 90 -6.56 -8.74 -10.37
CA SER A 90 -6.98 -7.37 -10.03
C SER A 90 -5.83 -6.37 -10.06
N LEU A 91 -4.62 -6.81 -9.68
CA LEU A 91 -3.41 -6.02 -9.78
C LEU A 91 -3.06 -5.77 -11.24
N THR A 92 -3.03 -6.82 -12.08
CA THR A 92 -2.74 -6.69 -13.52
C THR A 92 -3.66 -5.66 -14.18
N LYS A 93 -4.98 -5.76 -13.95
CA LYS A 93 -5.96 -4.78 -14.45
C LYS A 93 -5.77 -3.38 -13.88
N ALA A 94 -5.19 -3.23 -12.69
CA ALA A 94 -4.85 -1.92 -12.14
C ALA A 94 -3.63 -1.32 -12.85
N LEU A 95 -2.58 -2.11 -13.02
CA LEU A 95 -1.35 -1.72 -13.69
C LEU A 95 -1.60 -1.36 -15.16
N ASP A 96 -2.42 -2.13 -15.87
CA ASP A 96 -2.76 -1.86 -17.27
C ASP A 96 -3.46 -0.50 -17.42
N LEU A 97 -4.45 -0.22 -16.57
CA LEU A 97 -5.17 1.05 -16.60
C LEU A 97 -4.25 2.23 -16.30
N ILE A 98 -3.44 2.13 -15.24
CA ILE A 98 -2.50 3.19 -14.85
C ILE A 98 -1.46 3.42 -15.95
N GLY A 99 -0.88 2.33 -16.48
CA GLY A 99 0.10 2.39 -17.56
C GLY A 99 -0.47 2.98 -18.85
N TYR A 100 -1.73 2.65 -19.20
CA TYR A 100 -2.43 3.25 -20.32
C TYR A 100 -2.63 4.77 -20.14
N THR A 101 -3.06 5.21 -18.94
CA THR A 101 -3.22 6.63 -18.60
C THR A 101 -1.90 7.39 -18.73
N LEU A 102 -0.79 6.83 -18.21
CA LEU A 102 0.54 7.43 -18.33
C LEU A 102 0.99 7.57 -19.79
N LYS A 103 0.74 6.56 -20.64
CA LYS A 103 1.08 6.61 -22.08
C LYS A 103 0.33 7.71 -22.84
N ARG A 104 -0.83 8.15 -22.33
CA ARG A 104 -1.62 9.25 -22.89
C ARG A 104 -1.21 10.63 -22.36
N ASN A 105 -0.18 10.70 -21.50
CA ASN A 105 0.22 11.92 -20.80
C ASN A 105 -0.88 12.49 -19.89
N GLU A 106 -1.75 11.64 -19.35
CA GLU A 106 -2.84 12.02 -18.44
C GLU A 106 -2.44 11.81 -16.96
N GLU A 107 -1.19 12.14 -16.61
CA GLU A 107 -0.62 11.88 -15.27
C GLU A 107 -1.35 12.64 -14.15
N ASP A 108 -1.94 13.80 -14.43
CA ASP A 108 -2.72 14.58 -13.46
C ASP A 108 -3.90 13.79 -12.89
N LEU A 109 -4.48 12.85 -13.64
CA LEU A 109 -5.58 11.99 -13.17
C LEU A 109 -5.13 10.99 -12.09
N LEU A 110 -3.81 10.76 -11.99
CA LEU A 110 -3.19 9.80 -11.07
C LEU A 110 -2.75 10.46 -9.75
N PHE A 111 -2.90 11.78 -9.62
CA PHE A 111 -2.80 12.50 -8.35
C PHE A 111 -4.19 12.64 -7.73
N VAL A 112 -4.45 11.82 -6.72
CA VAL A 112 -5.80 11.68 -6.15
C VAL A 112 -5.85 12.24 -4.75
N GLU A 113 -6.77 13.15 -4.47
CA GLU A 113 -7.05 13.57 -3.10
C GLU A 113 -7.73 12.44 -2.30
N ALA A 114 -7.24 12.19 -1.09
CA ALA A 114 -7.87 11.25 -0.17
C ALA A 114 -9.11 11.90 0.46
N SER A 115 -10.30 11.42 0.07
CA SER A 115 -11.59 11.84 0.63
C SER A 115 -11.76 11.49 2.11
N GLU A 116 -11.02 10.52 2.62
CA GLU A 116 -10.99 10.21 4.05
C GLU A 116 -9.57 9.84 4.48
N PHE A 117 -9.04 10.60 5.43
CA PHE A 117 -7.74 10.35 6.02
C PHE A 117 -7.80 10.60 7.53
N ARG A 118 -8.02 9.54 8.31
CA ARG A 118 -8.23 9.65 9.77
C ARG A 118 -7.94 8.35 10.48
N LEU A 119 -7.73 8.42 11.80
CA LEU A 119 -7.82 7.24 12.64
C LEU A 119 -9.29 6.80 12.78
N THR A 120 -9.51 5.49 12.83
CA THR A 120 -10.80 4.90 13.22
C THR A 120 -11.14 5.28 14.67
N GLU A 121 -12.40 5.12 15.07
CA GLU A 121 -12.86 5.39 16.46
C GLU A 121 -12.05 4.61 17.51
N SER A 122 -11.69 3.36 17.20
CA SER A 122 -10.82 2.52 18.03
C SER A 122 -9.38 3.04 18.15
N LYS A 123 -8.99 4.04 17.35
CA LYS A 123 -7.63 4.60 17.20
C LYS A 123 -6.56 3.58 16.79
N LYS A 124 -6.95 2.37 16.40
CA LYS A 124 -6.03 1.28 16.01
C LYS A 124 -5.66 1.30 14.54
N TYR A 125 -6.49 1.89 13.69
CA TYR A 125 -6.33 1.84 12.24
C TYR A 125 -6.37 3.24 11.62
N LEU A 126 -5.49 3.48 10.65
CA LEU A 126 -5.51 4.66 9.79
C LEU A 126 -6.30 4.34 8.53
N LYS A 127 -7.42 5.03 8.34
CA LYS A 127 -8.25 4.89 7.14
C LYS A 127 -7.77 5.85 6.08
N ILE A 128 -7.53 5.31 4.89
CA ILE A 128 -7.18 6.05 3.67
C ILE A 128 -8.23 5.66 2.62
N SER A 129 -9.03 6.62 2.16
CA SER A 129 -9.99 6.41 1.08
C SER A 129 -9.98 7.59 0.11
N GLY A 130 -10.33 7.31 -1.14
CA GLY A 130 -10.53 8.28 -2.19
C GLY A 130 -11.69 7.82 -3.06
N SER A 131 -12.47 8.75 -3.60
CA SER A 131 -13.62 8.45 -4.46
C SER A 131 -13.23 8.12 -5.91
N SER A 132 -12.03 8.53 -6.33
CA SER A 132 -11.52 8.27 -7.68
C SER A 132 -11.34 6.76 -7.95
N VAL A 133 -11.57 6.37 -9.21
CA VAL A 133 -11.24 5.02 -9.70
C VAL A 133 -9.77 4.68 -9.44
N PHE A 134 -8.87 5.66 -9.51
CA PHE A 134 -7.44 5.46 -9.27
C PHE A 134 -7.11 5.23 -7.78
N ALA A 135 -7.91 5.74 -6.84
CA ALA A 135 -7.77 5.37 -5.42
C ALA A 135 -8.12 3.89 -5.19
N ARG A 136 -9.10 3.34 -5.92
CA ARG A 136 -9.38 1.90 -5.90
C ARG A 136 -8.21 1.11 -6.50
N LYS A 137 -7.65 1.56 -7.62
CA LYS A 137 -6.47 0.93 -8.25
C LYS A 137 -5.25 0.94 -7.34
N PHE A 138 -5.02 2.06 -6.65
CA PHE A 138 -3.99 2.18 -5.63
C PHE A 138 -4.15 1.12 -4.54
N LYS A 139 -5.37 0.86 -4.05
CA LYS A 139 -5.61 -0.20 -3.05
C LYS A 139 -5.34 -1.61 -3.58
N GLN A 140 -5.55 -1.85 -4.88
CA GLN A 140 -5.22 -3.12 -5.54
C GLN A 140 -3.70 -3.36 -5.59
N MET A 141 -2.89 -2.31 -5.53
CA MET A 141 -1.43 -2.40 -5.47
C MET A 141 -0.89 -2.70 -4.06
N ILE A 142 -1.72 -2.63 -3.01
CA ILE A 142 -1.31 -2.88 -1.63
C ILE A 142 -1.42 -4.39 -1.35
N LEU A 143 -0.38 -5.13 -1.70
CA LEU A 143 -0.31 -6.60 -1.57
C LEU A 143 0.06 -7.08 -0.16
N GLY A 144 -0.39 -6.35 0.86
CA GLY A 144 -0.07 -6.64 2.26
C GLY A 144 1.40 -6.36 2.60
N ASP A 145 2.02 -7.31 3.29
CA ASP A 145 3.32 -7.20 3.96
C ASP A 145 4.54 -7.20 3.05
N VAL A 146 4.31 -7.21 1.74
CA VAL A 146 5.33 -7.09 0.69
C VAL A 146 5.41 -5.69 0.08
N ILE A 147 4.45 -4.82 0.45
CA ILE A 147 4.37 -3.42 0.01
C ILE A 147 4.38 -2.51 1.23
N GLU A 148 5.07 -1.38 1.11
CA GLU A 148 5.06 -0.34 2.12
C GLU A 148 4.20 0.83 1.65
N ILE A 149 3.31 1.29 2.53
CA ILE A 149 2.59 2.55 2.35
C ILE A 149 3.43 3.65 3.01
N VAL A 150 3.89 4.61 2.23
CA VAL A 150 4.69 5.74 2.70
C VAL A 150 3.84 7.00 2.69
N ILE A 151 3.82 7.72 3.82
CA ILE A 151 3.17 9.01 3.96
C ILE A 151 4.28 10.03 4.24
N LYS A 152 4.58 10.88 3.27
CA LYS A 152 5.61 11.90 3.36
C LYS A 152 4.99 13.26 3.62
N LYS A 153 5.43 13.94 4.68
CA LYS A 153 5.08 15.32 4.97
C LYS A 153 5.94 16.25 4.11
N VAL A 154 5.31 16.94 3.17
CA VAL A 154 5.96 17.89 2.24
C VAL A 154 5.97 19.28 2.84
N SER A 155 4.90 19.67 3.52
CA SER A 155 4.77 20.89 4.32
C SER A 155 3.89 20.63 5.54
N ASP A 156 3.62 21.64 6.36
CA ASP A 156 2.73 21.50 7.52
C ASP A 156 1.28 21.11 7.17
N TYR A 157 0.88 21.36 5.92
CA TYR A 157 -0.47 21.16 5.43
C TYR A 157 -0.55 20.28 4.19
N LEU A 158 0.56 19.70 3.72
CA LEU A 158 0.56 18.84 2.54
C LEU A 158 1.31 17.53 2.81
N TYR A 159 0.62 16.43 2.57
CA TYR A 159 1.13 15.09 2.71
C TYR A 159 0.92 14.32 1.41
N VAL A 160 1.95 13.57 1.00
CA VAL A 160 1.90 12.71 -0.19
C VAL A 160 1.99 11.26 0.25
N ILE A 161 1.09 10.44 -0.25
CA ILE A 161 0.94 9.02 0.04
C ILE A 161 1.35 8.26 -1.22
N TYR A 162 2.31 7.36 -1.09
CA TYR A 162 2.76 6.52 -2.21
C TYR A 162 3.18 5.13 -1.73
N LEU A 163 3.36 4.21 -2.67
CA LEU A 163 3.81 2.86 -2.43
C LEU A 163 5.26 2.66 -2.84
N ARG A 164 5.91 1.72 -2.17
CA ARG A 164 7.17 1.13 -2.63
C ARG A 164 7.22 -0.35 -2.26
N PRO A 165 8.01 -1.17 -2.99
CA PRO A 165 8.29 -2.53 -2.56
C PRO A 165 8.96 -2.52 -1.18
N ARG A 166 8.67 -3.53 -0.38
CA ARG A 166 9.41 -3.73 0.87
C ARG A 166 10.77 -4.32 0.55
N ASP A 167 11.84 -3.58 0.86
CA ASP A 167 13.23 -3.94 0.52
C ASP A 167 13.59 -5.37 0.93
N THR A 168 13.15 -5.81 2.11
CA THR A 168 13.41 -7.16 2.64
C THR A 168 12.69 -8.28 1.88
N VAL A 169 11.82 -7.96 0.91
CA VAL A 169 11.05 -8.94 0.14
C VAL A 169 11.49 -9.01 -1.31
N VAL A 170 12.07 -7.93 -1.85
CA VAL A 170 12.45 -7.80 -3.26
C VAL A 170 13.32 -8.96 -3.75
N SER A 171 14.24 -9.46 -2.93
CA SER A 171 15.14 -10.57 -3.31
C SER A 171 14.45 -11.94 -3.41
N PHE A 172 13.21 -12.08 -2.94
CA PHE A 172 12.52 -13.37 -2.90
C PHE A 172 11.51 -13.57 -4.03
N VAL A 173 11.04 -12.48 -4.67
CA VAL A 173 9.90 -12.55 -5.60
C VAL A 173 10.25 -13.06 -6.99
N SER A 174 11.53 -13.07 -7.35
CA SER A 174 12.04 -13.63 -8.62
C SER A 174 12.02 -15.15 -8.66
N ASN A 175 11.70 -15.83 -7.55
CA ASN A 175 11.63 -17.27 -7.49
C ASN A 175 10.49 -17.74 -6.57
N ARG A 176 9.55 -18.50 -7.16
CA ARG A 176 8.37 -19.02 -6.46
C ARG A 176 8.71 -19.78 -5.16
N ALA A 177 9.75 -20.62 -5.18
CA ALA A 177 10.12 -21.44 -4.03
C ALA A 177 10.74 -20.60 -2.90
N ASN A 178 11.57 -19.61 -3.25
CA ASN A 178 12.14 -18.67 -2.28
C ASN A 178 11.05 -17.82 -1.61
N PHE A 179 10.12 -17.29 -2.41
CA PHE A 179 8.99 -16.55 -1.87
C PHE A 179 8.11 -17.43 -0.97
N GLY A 180 7.82 -18.68 -1.38
CA GLY A 180 7.09 -19.64 -0.56
C GLY A 180 7.77 -19.93 0.78
N ARG A 181 9.10 -20.08 0.79
CA ARG A 181 9.88 -20.23 2.04
C ARG A 181 9.77 -19.00 2.92
N TRP A 182 10.01 -17.82 2.35
CA TRP A 182 9.88 -16.55 3.07
C TRP A 182 8.50 -16.39 3.71
N LEU A 183 7.42 -16.72 2.99
CA LEU A 183 6.07 -16.73 3.54
C LEU A 183 5.96 -17.66 4.75
N SER A 184 6.45 -18.89 4.66
CA SER A 184 6.36 -19.86 5.76
C SER A 184 7.08 -19.42 7.03
N GLU A 185 8.16 -18.64 6.89
CA GLU A 185 8.98 -18.12 7.98
C GLU A 185 8.37 -16.84 8.60
N ASN A 186 7.69 -16.02 7.78
CA ASN A 186 7.25 -14.68 8.17
C ASN A 186 5.74 -14.55 8.42
N THR A 187 4.93 -15.55 8.06
CA THR A 187 3.46 -15.54 8.26
C THR A 187 3.00 -16.34 9.49
N LYS A 188 3.91 -17.00 10.22
CA LYS A 188 3.62 -17.77 11.44
C LYS A 188 3.66 -16.94 12.74
N GLN A 189 3.71 -15.61 12.63
CA GLN A 189 3.61 -14.66 13.76
C GLN A 189 2.27 -13.95 13.75
#